data_AF-A0A9B0F507-F1
#
_entry.id   AF-A0A9B0F507-F1
#
_cell.length_a   1.000
_cell.length_b   1.000
_cell.length_c   1.000
_cell.angle_alpha   90.00
_cell.angle_beta   90.00
_cell.angle_gamma   90.00
#
_symmetry.space_group_name_H-M   'P 1'
#
loop_
_entity.id
_entity.type
_entity.pdbx_description
1 polymer ?
#
loop_
_entity_poly.entity_id
_entity_poly.type
_entity_poly.pdbx_seq_one_letter_code
_entity_poly.pdbx_strand_id
1 'polypeptide(L)'
;MSEDQVKSPIDGILPFLQSIEWRDPWLALLLTFHIAVTMTALMTRNHANFQIMLFLALLLLVYFSESINEVAASNWMLFSRQQYFDSNGLFISVVFSVPILMNCMIMIASWLYQSSQLMTSLKRAQLRQQARNREIEDESVNTNGTVVREKQE
;
A
#
# COMPACT_ATOMS: atom_id res chain seq x y z
N MET A 1 -3.83 15.12 -42.92
CA MET A 1 -4.66 14.57 -41.84
C MET A 1 -4.66 13.07 -42.01
N SER A 2 -3.90 12.38 -41.17
CA SER A 2 -3.93 10.92 -40.99
C SER A 2 -3.35 10.66 -39.59
N GLU A 3 -4.26 10.65 -38.62
CA GLU A 3 -4.04 10.68 -37.17
C GLU A 3 -3.65 9.31 -36.56
N ASP A 4 -3.24 8.33 -37.38
CA ASP A 4 -3.17 6.92 -36.95
C ASP A 4 -1.75 6.41 -36.61
N GLN A 5 -0.78 7.31 -36.34
CA GLN A 5 0.58 6.94 -35.89
C GLN A 5 0.80 7.09 -34.38
N VAL A 6 -0.27 7.04 -33.58
CA VAL A 6 -0.16 6.72 -32.15
C VAL A 6 -0.23 5.20 -32.02
N LYS A 7 0.78 4.49 -32.54
CA LYS A 7 0.99 3.08 -32.18
C LYS A 7 1.47 3.02 -30.75
N SER A 8 0.50 3.10 -29.85
CA SER A 8 0.65 2.91 -28.43
C SER A 8 1.37 1.57 -28.20
N PRO A 9 2.41 1.49 -27.36
CA PRO A 9 3.00 0.21 -26.92
C PRO A 9 1.95 -0.78 -26.34
N ILE A 10 0.78 -0.26 -26.00
CA ILE A 10 -0.41 -0.94 -25.49
C ILE A 10 -1.00 -1.93 -26.52
N ASP A 11 -0.81 -1.70 -27.83
CA ASP A 11 -1.30 -2.60 -28.90
C ASP A 11 -0.65 -3.98 -28.86
N GLY A 12 0.49 -4.15 -28.19
CA GLY A 12 1.10 -5.47 -27.97
C GLY A 12 0.55 -6.19 -26.74
N ILE A 13 0.25 -5.45 -25.67
CA ILE A 13 -0.12 -6.01 -24.36
C ILE A 13 -1.55 -6.56 -24.39
N LEU A 14 -2.50 -5.82 -24.97
CA LEU A 14 -3.90 -6.25 -25.01
C LEU A 14 -4.11 -7.59 -25.76
N PRO A 15 -3.64 -7.75 -27.01
CA PRO A 15 -3.76 -9.03 -27.72
C PRO A 15 -2.90 -10.13 -27.09
N PHE A 16 -1.77 -9.79 -26.47
CA PHE A 16 -1.00 -10.73 -25.65
C PHE A 16 -1.84 -11.25 -24.47
N LEU A 17 -2.52 -10.36 -23.73
CA LEU A 17 -3.39 -10.73 -22.62
C LEU A 17 -4.61 -11.57 -23.08
N GLN A 18 -5.15 -11.27 -24.25
CA GLN A 18 -6.28 -12.01 -24.83
C GLN A 18 -5.87 -13.39 -25.35
N SER A 19 -4.61 -13.57 -25.75
CA SER A 19 -4.05 -14.85 -26.20
C SER A 19 -3.72 -15.82 -25.06
N ILE A 20 -3.83 -15.37 -23.80
CA ILE A 20 -3.61 -16.22 -22.63
C ILE A 20 -4.77 -17.20 -22.47
N GLU A 21 -4.44 -18.48 -22.35
CA GLU A 21 -5.41 -19.49 -21.94
C GLU A 21 -5.69 -19.38 -20.43
N TRP A 22 -6.72 -18.61 -20.06
CA TRP A 22 -7.21 -18.45 -18.68
C TRP A 22 -7.72 -19.75 -18.01
N ARG A 23 -7.69 -20.87 -18.73
CA ARG A 23 -8.19 -22.17 -18.27
C ARG A 23 -7.13 -23.00 -17.54
N ASP A 24 -5.90 -22.50 -17.44
CA ASP A 24 -4.85 -23.17 -16.69
C ASP A 24 -5.12 -23.13 -15.17
N PRO A 25 -5.02 -24.27 -14.46
CA PRO A 25 -5.32 -24.36 -13.04
C PRO A 25 -4.44 -23.46 -12.17
N TRP A 26 -3.21 -23.17 -12.62
CA TRP A 26 -2.30 -22.26 -11.95
C TRP A 26 -2.79 -20.79 -12.00
N LEU A 27 -3.31 -20.34 -13.14
CA LEU A 27 -3.86 -18.98 -13.29
C LEU A 27 -5.09 -18.82 -12.41
N ALA A 28 -5.94 -19.84 -12.33
CA ALA A 28 -7.08 -19.86 -11.42
C ALA A 28 -6.65 -19.79 -9.95
N LEU A 29 -5.60 -20.53 -9.55
CA LEU A 29 -5.01 -20.44 -8.20
C LEU A 29 -4.49 -19.03 -7.89
N LEU A 30 -3.82 -18.40 -8.86
CA LEU A 30 -3.28 -17.07 -8.69
C LEU A 30 -4.38 -16.00 -8.61
N LEU A 31 -5.42 -16.11 -9.44
CA LEU A 31 -6.57 -15.21 -9.41
C LEU A 31 -7.38 -15.36 -8.12
N THR A 32 -7.61 -16.60 -7.65
CA THR A 32 -8.29 -16.85 -6.37
C THR A 32 -7.48 -16.33 -5.19
N PHE A 33 -6.15 -16.48 -5.22
CA PHE A 33 -5.27 -15.85 -4.25
C PHE A 33 -5.40 -14.32 -4.26
N HIS A 34 -5.46 -13.68 -5.43
CA HIS A 34 -5.67 -12.22 -5.53
C HIS A 34 -7.01 -11.81 -4.91
N ILE A 35 -8.09 -12.51 -5.24
CA ILE A 35 -9.42 -12.24 -4.68
C ILE A 35 -9.38 -12.39 -3.15
N ALA A 36 -8.72 -13.43 -2.64
CA ALA A 36 -8.58 -13.64 -1.20
C ALA A 36 -7.79 -12.51 -0.52
N VAL A 37 -6.67 -12.05 -1.12
CA VAL A 37 -5.88 -10.93 -0.59
C VAL A 37 -6.66 -9.62 -0.64
N THR A 38 -7.35 -9.32 -1.74
CA THR A 38 -8.20 -8.14 -1.84
C THR A 38 -9.36 -8.19 -0.86
N MET A 39 -10.00 -9.35 -0.69
CA MET A 39 -11.05 -9.56 0.31
C MET A 39 -10.52 -9.35 1.73
N THR A 40 -9.34 -9.89 2.02
CA THR A 40 -8.66 -9.68 3.31
C THR A 40 -8.33 -8.21 3.52
N ALA A 41 -7.88 -7.50 2.49
CA ALA A 41 -7.62 -6.05 2.53
C ALA A 41 -8.90 -5.24 2.82
N LEU A 42 -10.03 -5.63 2.22
CA LEU A 42 -11.34 -5.00 2.45
C LEU A 42 -11.86 -5.26 3.87
N MET A 43 -11.77 -6.48 4.39
CA MET A 43 -12.14 -6.78 5.79
C MET A 43 -11.23 -6.07 6.80
N THR A 44 -9.95 -5.89 6.44
CA THR A 44 -8.91 -5.31 7.30
C THR A 44 -9.02 -3.78 7.44
N ARG A 45 -9.93 -3.12 6.73
CA ARG A 45 -10.07 -1.65 6.70
C ARG A 45 -10.22 -0.99 8.07
N ASN A 46 -10.63 -1.74 9.09
CA ASN A 46 -10.78 -1.26 10.47
C ASN A 46 -9.48 -1.33 11.31
N HIS A 47 -8.46 -2.07 10.86
CA HIS A 47 -7.23 -2.33 11.61
C HIS A 47 -5.97 -1.90 10.84
N ALA A 48 -5.49 -0.69 11.11
CA ALA A 48 -4.31 -0.11 10.46
C ALA A 48 -3.05 -1.01 10.55
N ASN A 49 -2.86 -1.73 11.66
CA ASN A 49 -1.73 -2.67 11.83
C ASN A 49 -1.79 -3.83 10.82
N PHE A 50 -2.99 -4.34 10.57
CA PHE A 50 -3.20 -5.48 9.71
C PHE A 50 -3.10 -5.05 8.23
N GLN A 51 -3.42 -3.79 7.93
CA GLN A 51 -3.13 -3.17 6.64
C GLN A 51 -1.62 -3.08 6.35
N ILE A 52 -0.79 -2.77 7.36
CA ILE A 52 0.68 -2.77 7.22
C ILE A 52 1.21 -4.18 6.97
N MET A 53 0.72 -5.19 7.69
CA MET A 53 1.06 -6.60 7.44
C MET A 53 0.70 -7.02 6.01
N LEU A 54 -0.49 -6.65 5.54
CA LEU A 54 -0.96 -6.98 4.20
C LEU A 54 -0.14 -6.27 3.11
N PHE A 55 0.29 -5.04 3.35
CA PHE A 55 1.24 -4.33 2.49
C PHE A 55 2.58 -5.05 2.39
N LEU A 56 3.17 -5.46 3.52
CA LEU A 56 4.42 -6.21 3.52
C LEU A 56 4.27 -7.56 2.80
N ALA A 57 3.15 -8.26 3.01
CA ALA A 57 2.86 -9.51 2.31
C ALA A 57 2.76 -9.31 0.80
N LEU A 58 2.11 -8.23 0.34
CA LEU A 58 2.02 -7.89 -1.09
C LEU A 58 3.37 -7.52 -1.70
N LEU A 59 4.21 -6.76 -1.00
CA LEU A 59 5.58 -6.47 -1.46
C LEU A 59 6.42 -7.74 -1.58
N LEU A 60 6.33 -8.63 -0.58
CA LEU A 60 7.02 -9.90 -0.59
C LEU A 60 6.56 -10.76 -1.76
N LEU A 61 5.27 -10.74 -2.08
CA LEU A 61 4.70 -11.45 -3.20
C LEU A 61 5.23 -10.93 -4.55
N VAL A 62 5.27 -9.61 -4.73
CA VAL A 62 5.84 -8.98 -5.93
C VAL A 62 7.32 -9.33 -6.07
N TYR A 63 8.06 -9.34 -4.97
CA TYR A 63 9.46 -9.77 -4.95
C TYR A 63 9.62 -11.23 -5.37
N PHE A 64 8.80 -12.13 -4.81
CA PHE A 64 8.84 -13.55 -5.20
C PHE A 64 8.26 -13.83 -6.59
N SER A 65 7.57 -12.89 -7.22
CA SER A 65 6.97 -13.09 -8.55
C SER A 65 8.03 -13.47 -9.60
N GLU A 66 9.23 -12.92 -9.50
CA GLU A 66 10.37 -13.24 -10.36
C GLU A 66 10.86 -14.67 -10.14
N SER A 67 11.03 -15.09 -8.88
CA SER A 67 11.42 -16.47 -8.54
C SER A 67 10.35 -17.49 -8.98
N ILE A 68 9.07 -17.15 -8.85
CA ILE A 68 7.97 -18.00 -9.34
C ILE A 68 8.02 -18.09 -10.87
N ASN A 69 8.30 -16.97 -11.56
CA ASN A 69 8.46 -16.94 -13.01
C ASN A 69 9.62 -17.83 -13.48
N GLU A 70 10.77 -17.81 -12.82
CA GLU A 70 11.91 -18.70 -13.15
C GLU A 70 11.61 -20.19 -12.90
N VAL A 71 10.95 -20.50 -11.78
CA VAL A 71 10.55 -21.89 -11.45
C VAL A 71 9.50 -22.40 -12.45
N ALA A 72 8.57 -21.54 -12.87
CA ALA A 72 7.58 -21.88 -13.88
C ALA A 72 8.18 -21.94 -15.30
N ALA A 73 9.17 -21.10 -15.60
CA ALA A 73 9.93 -21.16 -16.86
C ALA A 73 10.80 -22.42 -16.96
N SER A 74 11.33 -22.94 -15.85
CA SER A 74 12.09 -24.20 -15.82
C SER A 74 11.20 -25.44 -15.86
N ASN A 75 9.98 -25.36 -15.30
CA ASN A 75 8.99 -26.44 -15.30
C ASN A 75 7.86 -26.21 -16.31
N TRP A 76 8.12 -25.43 -17.36
CA TRP A 76 7.12 -24.98 -18.35
C TRP A 76 6.25 -26.13 -18.87
N MET A 77 6.86 -27.29 -19.11
CA MET A 77 6.19 -28.48 -19.65
C MET A 77 5.12 -29.09 -18.71
N LEU A 78 5.21 -28.84 -17.40
CA LEU A 78 4.23 -29.28 -16.41
C LEU A 78 3.13 -28.21 -16.16
N PHE A 79 3.45 -26.95 -16.46
CA PHE A 79 2.66 -25.78 -16.07
C PHE A 79 1.84 -25.16 -17.21
N SER A 80 2.29 -25.26 -18.45
CA SER A 80 1.58 -24.70 -19.61
C SER A 80 2.05 -25.36 -20.92
N ARG A 81 1.13 -25.52 -21.86
CA ARG A 81 1.43 -26.00 -23.21
C ARG A 81 2.18 -24.96 -24.07
N GLN A 82 2.22 -23.70 -23.63
CA GLN A 82 2.92 -22.56 -24.25
C GLN A 82 3.86 -21.87 -23.25
N GLN A 83 5.02 -21.39 -23.74
CA GLN A 83 6.03 -20.71 -22.93
C GLN A 83 5.59 -19.26 -22.61
N TYR A 84 4.58 -19.12 -21.75
CA TYR A 84 4.12 -17.82 -21.22
C TYR A 84 5.12 -17.19 -20.24
N PHE A 85 5.94 -18.03 -19.59
CA PHE A 85 7.03 -17.63 -18.70
C PHE A 85 8.30 -17.42 -19.53
N ASP A 86 8.45 -16.22 -20.07
CA ASP A 86 9.68 -15.79 -20.72
C ASP A 86 10.65 -15.19 -19.69
N SER A 87 11.95 -15.21 -19.97
CA SER A 87 13.01 -14.68 -19.09
C SER A 87 12.83 -13.20 -18.73
N ASN A 88 11.99 -12.47 -19.46
CA ASN A 88 11.69 -11.06 -19.23
C ASN A 88 10.67 -10.82 -18.09
N GLY A 89 9.96 -11.84 -17.61
CA GLY A 89 9.01 -11.70 -16.49
C GLY A 89 7.86 -10.72 -16.74
N LEU A 90 7.65 -10.26 -17.98
CA LEU A 90 6.69 -9.22 -18.33
C LEU A 90 5.25 -9.66 -18.09
N PHE A 91 4.93 -10.92 -18.42
CA PHE A 91 3.59 -11.47 -18.19
C PHE A 91 3.23 -11.48 -16.71
N ILE A 92 4.10 -12.08 -15.90
CA ILE A 92 3.88 -12.13 -14.47
C ILE A 92 3.85 -10.70 -13.92
N SER A 93 4.80 -9.84 -14.30
CA SER A 93 4.85 -8.48 -13.80
C SER A 93 3.60 -7.66 -14.17
N VAL A 94 3.04 -7.81 -15.37
CA VAL A 94 1.87 -7.04 -15.78
C VAL A 94 0.59 -7.60 -15.14
N VAL A 95 0.35 -8.91 -15.20
CA VAL A 95 -0.90 -9.50 -14.70
C VAL A 95 -0.93 -9.60 -13.17
N PHE A 96 0.23 -9.86 -12.56
CA PHE A 96 0.39 -9.97 -11.12
C PHE A 96 0.61 -8.59 -10.48
N SER A 97 1.57 -7.81 -10.99
CA SER A 97 1.99 -6.60 -10.29
C SER A 97 1.05 -5.43 -10.55
N VAL A 98 0.34 -5.31 -11.68
CA VAL A 98 -0.58 -4.17 -11.88
C VAL A 98 -1.72 -4.12 -10.83
N PRO A 99 -2.47 -5.22 -10.57
CA PRO A 99 -3.50 -5.21 -9.53
C PRO A 99 -2.93 -5.01 -8.14
N ILE A 100 -1.78 -5.64 -7.85
CA ILE A 100 -1.11 -5.52 -6.55
C ILE A 100 -0.58 -4.10 -6.33
N LEU A 101 0.08 -3.50 -7.32
CA LEU A 101 0.61 -2.14 -7.27
C LEU A 101 -0.51 -1.12 -7.10
N MET A 102 -1.65 -1.32 -7.77
CA MET A 102 -2.82 -0.46 -7.58
C MET A 102 -3.33 -0.53 -6.14
N ASN A 103 -3.45 -1.74 -5.57
CA ASN A 103 -3.80 -1.92 -4.16
C ASN A 103 -2.75 -1.29 -3.22
N CYS A 104 -1.46 -1.47 -3.49
CA CYS A 104 -0.36 -0.85 -2.75
C CYS A 104 -0.42 0.67 -2.77
N MET A 105 -0.69 1.29 -3.92
CA MET A 105 -0.83 2.75 -4.04
C MET A 105 -1.98 3.28 -3.18
N ILE A 106 -3.14 2.61 -3.19
CA ILE A 106 -4.29 3.00 -2.38
C ILE A 106 -3.98 2.86 -0.88
N MET A 107 -3.27 1.80 -0.49
CA MET A 107 -2.86 1.59 0.90
C MET A 107 -1.83 2.63 1.36
N ILE A 108 -0.81 2.91 0.54
CA ILE A 108 0.21 3.93 0.83
C ILE A 108 -0.46 5.30 0.98
N ALA A 109 -1.37 5.67 0.08
CA ALA A 109 -2.12 6.91 0.20
C ALA A 109 -2.89 6.96 1.53
N SER A 110 -3.67 5.92 1.84
CA SER A 110 -4.45 5.83 3.07
C SER A 110 -3.59 5.88 4.34
N TRP A 111 -2.43 5.23 4.32
CA TRP A 111 -1.46 5.25 5.42
C TRP A 111 -0.80 6.62 5.58
N LEU A 112 -0.41 7.27 4.48
CA LEU A 112 0.12 8.63 4.51
C LEU A 112 -0.90 9.63 5.06
N TYR A 113 -2.17 9.49 4.67
CA TYR A 113 -3.26 10.28 5.26
C TYR A 113 -3.40 10.03 6.77
N GLN A 114 -3.43 8.76 7.21
CA GLN A 114 -3.52 8.41 8.64
C GLN A 114 -2.31 8.91 9.43
N SER A 115 -1.09 8.69 8.93
CA SER A 115 0.16 9.14 9.55
C SER A 115 0.21 10.66 9.67
N SER A 116 -0.26 11.38 8.63
CA SER A 116 -0.37 12.84 8.66
C SER A 116 -1.42 13.30 9.68
N GLN A 117 -2.55 12.59 9.80
CA GLN A 117 -3.57 12.87 10.83
C GLN A 117 -3.06 12.58 12.24
N LEU A 118 -2.32 11.50 12.45
CA LEU A 118 -1.70 11.19 13.74
C LEU A 118 -0.63 12.23 14.12
N MET A 119 0.21 12.64 13.17
CA MET A 119 1.23 13.66 13.44
C MET A 119 0.60 15.02 13.72
N THR A 120 -0.47 15.37 13.01
CA THR A 120 -1.21 16.62 13.29
C THR A 120 -1.98 16.54 14.60
N SER A 121 -2.59 15.39 14.95
CA SER A 121 -3.26 15.22 16.24
C SER A 121 -2.27 15.25 17.41
N LEU A 122 -1.10 14.64 17.25
CA LEU A 122 -0.01 14.69 18.24
C LEU A 122 0.53 16.11 18.38
N LYS A 123 0.80 16.83 17.28
CA LYS A 123 1.19 18.24 17.33
C LYS A 123 0.13 19.10 18.00
N ARG A 124 -1.15 18.86 17.71
CA ARG A 124 -2.27 19.61 18.31
C ARG A 124 -2.43 19.29 19.80
N ALA A 125 -2.24 18.03 20.19
CA ALA A 125 -2.25 17.60 21.59
C ALA A 125 -1.06 18.19 22.36
N GLN A 126 0.14 18.17 21.78
CA GLN A 126 1.33 18.79 22.35
C GLN A 126 1.14 20.31 22.54
N LEU A 127 0.62 21.02 21.53
CA LEU A 127 0.33 22.45 21.64
C LEU A 127 -0.71 22.73 22.73
N ARG A 128 -1.76 21.92 22.84
CA ARG A 128 -2.78 22.07 23.88
C ARG A 128 -2.23 21.81 25.29
N GLN A 129 -1.33 20.82 25.42
CA GLN A 129 -0.64 20.55 26.67
C GLN A 129 0.32 21.69 27.03
N GLN A 130 1.01 22.26 26.06
CA GLN A 130 1.93 23.38 26.26
C GLN A 130 1.20 24.68 26.64
N ALA A 131 0.03 24.95 26.04
CA ALA A 131 -0.83 26.08 26.41
C ALA A 131 -1.35 25.94 27.85
N ARG A 132 -1.85 24.76 28.22
CA ARG A 132 -2.31 24.49 29.59
C ARG A 132 -1.19 24.62 30.62
N ASN A 133 0.03 24.19 30.28
CA ASN A 133 1.17 24.33 31.19
C ASN A 133 1.56 25.79 31.41
N ARG A 134 1.43 26.64 30.38
CA ARG A 134 1.66 28.10 30.50
C ARG A 134 0.60 28.80 31.35
N GLU A 135 -0.67 28.45 31.19
CA GLU A 135 -1.74 29.00 32.04
C GLU A 135 -1.53 28.68 33.52
N ILE A 136 -1.13 27.45 33.84
CA ILE A 136 -0.81 27.03 35.21
C ILE A 136 0.40 27.80 35.76
N GLU A 137 1.41 28.04 34.91
CA GLU A 137 2.62 28.78 35.28
C GLU A 137 2.28 30.26 35.57
N ASP A 138 1.50 30.92 34.72
CA ASP A 138 1.03 32.30 34.92
C ASP A 138 0.14 32.45 36.16
N GLU A 139 -0.76 31.50 36.41
CA GLU A 139 -1.62 31.51 37.61
C GLU A 139 -0.79 31.36 38.90
N SER A 140 0.19 30.44 38.90
CA SER A 140 1.08 30.23 40.05
C SER A 140 1.97 31.44 40.36
N VAL A 141 2.44 32.15 39.33
CA VAL A 141 3.22 33.39 39.47
C VAL A 141 2.36 34.51 40.06
N ASN A 142 1.12 34.65 39.60
CA ASN A 142 0.20 35.66 40.10
C ASN A 142 -0.21 35.42 41.57
N THR A 143 -0.53 34.18 41.93
CA THR A 143 -0.84 33.83 43.32
C THR A 143 0.34 34.08 44.25
N ASN A 144 1.55 33.64 43.86
CA ASN A 144 2.75 33.87 44.67
C ASN A 144 3.07 35.37 44.81
N GLY A 145 2.91 36.16 43.74
CA GLY A 145 3.11 37.61 43.80
C GLY A 145 2.13 38.32 44.74
N THR A 146 0.88 37.86 44.79
CA THR A 146 -0.15 38.41 45.67
C THR A 146 0.11 38.08 47.14
N VAL A 147 0.47 36.81 47.44
CA VAL A 147 0.79 36.35 48.80
C VAL A 147 2.05 37.03 49.37
N VAL A 148 3.06 37.29 48.54
CA VAL A 148 4.26 38.03 48.96
C VAL A 148 3.91 39.48 49.32
N ARG A 149 2.99 40.10 48.57
CA ARG A 149 2.55 41.48 48.80
C ARG A 149 1.80 41.63 50.12
N GLU A 150 0.87 40.72 50.42
CA GLU A 150 0.12 40.74 51.69
C GLU A 150 1.00 40.49 52.93
N LYS A 151 2.15 39.82 52.78
CA LYS A 151 3.08 39.63 53.91
C LYS A 151 3.97 40.83 54.21
N GLN A 152 4.01 41.83 53.32
CA GLN A 152 4.82 43.04 53.49
C GLN A 152 4.01 44.25 54.01
N GLU A 153 2.68 44.17 54.05
CA GLU A 153 1.78 45.12 54.72
C GLU A 153 1.48 44.67 56.16
#